data_AF-A0A085N6P2-F1
#
_entry.id   AF-A0A085N6P2-F1
#
_cell.length_a   1.000
_cell.length_b   1.000
_cell.length_c   1.000
_cell.angle_alpha   90.00
_cell.angle_beta   90.00
_cell.angle_gamma   90.00
#
_symmetry.space_group_name_H-M   'P 1'
#
loop_
_entity.id
_entity.type
_entity.pdbx_description
1 polymer ?
#
loop_
_entity_poly.entity_id
_entity_poly.type
_entity_poly.pdbx_seq_one_letter_code
_entity_poly.pdbx_strand_id
1 'polypeptide(L)'
;MKEKEKLYLQRAKERMEYLHLADAALEAESRVEGGQSVINPWVIIGGVATTVCSPESVIMPFNAKAGDVLAIAKPLGTQVIVNVYHWMQQNLEKYNRVKHVLSPETIRTVYHLAAHSMARLNRGAAVLMHKYGAHGATDVTGFGILGHADNMAKVQKDEVSFIIHTLPVFHGVAVAAEAAGFSRLLKGTSPETSGGLLIALAQEAAMAFCEEIEQSEGQPAWIVGTVEVGDRTARLEQNLKIVEAPESLNINS
;
A
#
# COMPACT_ATOMS: atom_id res chain seq x y z
N MET A 1 1.51 -37.40 17.46
CA MET A 1 0.80 -36.69 16.36
C MET A 1 -0.28 -35.76 16.88
N LYS A 2 -1.30 -36.27 17.61
CA LYS A 2 -2.45 -35.48 18.10
C LYS A 2 -2.11 -34.24 18.94
N GLU A 3 -1.01 -34.27 19.69
CA GLU A 3 -0.60 -33.16 20.57
C GLU A 3 0.08 -32.01 19.82
N LYS A 4 0.85 -32.33 18.76
CA LYS A 4 1.40 -31.32 17.84
C LYS A 4 0.27 -30.66 17.04
N GLU A 5 -0.70 -31.43 16.54
CA GLU A 5 -1.87 -30.88 15.83
C GLU A 5 -2.70 -29.95 16.73
N LYS A 6 -2.94 -30.32 18.00
CA LYS A 6 -3.59 -29.44 18.97
C LYS A 6 -2.81 -28.14 19.19
N LEU A 7 -1.48 -28.21 19.30
CA LEU A 7 -0.63 -27.02 19.42
C LEU A 7 -0.66 -26.15 18.16
N TYR A 8 -0.71 -26.75 16.96
CA TYR A 8 -0.86 -26.01 15.70
C TYR A 8 -2.23 -25.34 15.60
N LEU A 9 -3.31 -26.05 15.95
CA LEU A 9 -4.66 -25.51 15.98
C LEU A 9 -4.79 -24.39 17.01
N GLN A 10 -4.18 -24.54 18.18
CA GLN A 10 -4.17 -23.50 19.22
C GLN A 10 -3.40 -22.26 18.74
N ARG A 11 -2.19 -22.42 18.18
CA ARG A 11 -1.44 -21.30 17.61
C ARG A 11 -2.13 -20.66 16.40
N ALA A 12 -2.83 -21.44 15.58
CA ALA A 12 -3.62 -20.93 14.47
C ALA A 12 -4.82 -20.13 14.98
N LYS A 13 -5.49 -20.61 16.03
CA LYS A 13 -6.61 -19.92 16.67
C LYS A 13 -6.16 -18.63 17.36
N GLU A 14 -5.09 -18.68 18.15
CA GLU A 14 -4.45 -17.50 18.74
C GLU A 14 -4.04 -16.51 17.65
N ARG A 15 -3.43 -16.98 16.55
CA ARG A 15 -3.09 -16.12 15.41
C ARG A 15 -4.31 -15.54 14.73
N MET A 16 -5.39 -16.29 14.53
CA MET A 16 -6.64 -15.76 13.93
C MET A 16 -7.32 -14.74 14.84
N GLU A 17 -7.34 -14.96 16.16
CA GLU A 17 -7.79 -13.99 17.15
C GLU A 17 -6.89 -12.73 17.14
N TYR A 18 -5.58 -12.89 16.97
CA TYR A 18 -4.61 -11.79 16.80
C TYR A 18 -4.63 -11.12 15.42
N LEU A 19 -5.19 -11.77 14.39
CA LEU A 19 -5.09 -11.30 13.02
C LEU A 19 -6.10 -10.19 12.71
N HIS A 20 -6.99 -9.88 13.66
CA HIS A 20 -7.96 -8.78 13.59
C HIS A 20 -8.78 -8.80 12.29
N LEU A 21 -8.92 -9.96 11.62
CA LEU A 21 -9.65 -10.09 10.35
C LEU A 21 -11.13 -9.78 10.54
N ALA A 22 -11.70 -10.26 11.66
CA ALA A 22 -13.07 -9.94 12.05
C ALA A 22 -13.21 -8.45 12.38
N ASP A 23 -12.25 -7.87 13.10
CA ASP A 23 -12.26 -6.44 13.47
C ASP A 23 -12.13 -5.55 12.23
N ALA A 24 -11.24 -5.87 11.30
CA ALA A 24 -11.09 -5.17 10.03
C ALA A 24 -12.34 -5.30 9.15
N ALA A 25 -13.02 -6.45 9.17
CA ALA A 25 -14.31 -6.62 8.50
C ALA A 25 -15.39 -5.73 9.16
N LEU A 26 -15.43 -5.66 10.49
CA LEU A 26 -16.35 -4.80 11.23
C LEU A 26 -16.08 -3.31 10.98
N GLU A 27 -14.82 -2.89 10.95
CA GLU A 27 -14.39 -1.53 10.57
C GLU A 27 -14.81 -1.21 9.12
N ALA A 28 -14.78 -2.20 8.22
CA ALA A 28 -15.31 -2.10 6.87
C ALA A 28 -16.84 -2.17 6.79
N GLU A 29 -17.55 -2.12 7.93
CA GLU A 29 -19.01 -2.26 8.04
C GLU A 29 -19.55 -3.57 7.43
N SER A 30 -18.77 -4.63 7.54
CA SER A 30 -19.05 -5.96 7.01
C SER A 30 -18.75 -7.05 8.05
N ARG A 31 -18.92 -8.32 7.67
CA ARG A 31 -18.72 -9.49 8.53
C ARG A 31 -18.12 -10.65 7.75
N VAL A 32 -17.37 -11.49 8.47
CA VAL A 32 -16.88 -12.76 7.92
C VAL A 32 -17.98 -13.81 8.09
N GLU A 33 -18.70 -14.11 7.00
CA GLU A 33 -19.85 -15.03 7.00
C GLU A 33 -19.45 -16.50 6.71
N GLY A 34 -18.20 -16.75 6.35
CA GLY A 34 -17.71 -18.09 6.04
C GLY A 34 -16.24 -18.10 5.64
N GLY A 35 -15.68 -19.30 5.48
CA GLY A 35 -14.30 -19.47 5.07
C GLY A 35 -13.89 -20.93 5.02
N GLN A 36 -12.65 -21.15 4.56
CA GLN A 36 -12.04 -22.47 4.51
C GLN A 36 -10.69 -22.41 5.22
N SER A 37 -10.41 -23.39 6.08
CA SER A 37 -9.10 -23.56 6.70
C SER A 37 -8.53 -24.92 6.33
N VAL A 38 -7.29 -24.94 5.87
CA VAL A 38 -6.59 -26.15 5.44
C VAL A 38 -5.21 -26.18 6.06
N ILE A 39 -4.76 -27.36 6.48
CA ILE A 39 -3.40 -27.56 6.98
C ILE A 39 -2.44 -27.41 5.80
N ASN A 40 -1.50 -26.48 5.91
CA ASN A 40 -0.50 -26.21 4.88
C ASN A 40 0.88 -25.97 5.55
N PRO A 41 2.00 -26.36 4.92
CA PRO A 41 3.33 -26.10 5.48
C PRO A 41 3.61 -24.60 5.71
N TRP A 42 2.99 -23.73 4.91
CA TRP A 42 3.08 -22.28 5.02
C TRP A 42 1.75 -21.68 5.47
N VAL A 43 1.81 -20.64 6.30
CA VAL A 43 0.62 -19.89 6.68
C VAL A 43 0.16 -19.07 5.47
N ILE A 44 -1.05 -19.35 4.99
CA ILE A 44 -1.71 -18.58 3.93
C ILE A 44 -2.88 -17.87 4.58
N ILE A 45 -2.95 -16.55 4.40
CA ILE A 45 -4.03 -15.71 4.88
C ILE A 45 -4.58 -14.97 3.67
N GLY A 46 -5.89 -15.02 3.50
CA GLY A 46 -6.61 -14.39 2.40
C GLY A 46 -8.11 -14.48 2.61
N GLY A 47 -8.88 -13.93 1.68
CA GLY A 47 -10.33 -13.93 1.75
C GLY A 47 -10.95 -13.45 0.45
N VAL A 48 -12.27 -13.36 0.43
CA VAL A 48 -13.06 -12.85 -0.69
C VAL A 48 -13.97 -11.74 -0.16
N ALA A 49 -13.94 -10.59 -0.82
CA ALA A 49 -14.90 -9.51 -0.60
C ALA A 49 -15.86 -9.48 -1.81
N THR A 50 -17.16 -9.35 -1.55
CA THR A 50 -18.19 -9.29 -2.59
C THR A 50 -19.22 -8.25 -2.21
N THR A 51 -19.66 -7.47 -3.18
CA THR A 51 -20.71 -6.47 -3.02
C THR A 51 -21.67 -6.52 -4.21
N VAL A 52 -22.95 -6.24 -3.96
CA VAL A 52 -23.95 -6.00 -4.99
C VAL A 52 -24.21 -4.51 -4.99
N CYS A 53 -23.89 -3.86 -6.11
CA CYS A 53 -23.94 -2.41 -6.22
C CYS A 53 -24.53 -1.98 -7.56
N SER A 54 -25.05 -0.76 -7.61
CA SER A 54 -25.46 -0.16 -8.88
C SER A 54 -24.24 0.31 -9.67
N PRO A 55 -24.30 0.42 -11.00
CA PRO A 55 -23.18 0.88 -11.81
C PRO A 55 -22.62 2.25 -11.37
N GLU A 56 -23.47 3.14 -10.86
CA GLU A 56 -23.09 4.48 -10.40
C GLU A 56 -22.30 4.45 -9.09
N SER A 57 -22.39 3.34 -8.34
CA SER A 57 -21.66 3.11 -7.10
C SER A 57 -20.23 2.59 -7.35
N VAL A 58 -19.82 2.42 -8.61
CA VAL A 58 -18.50 1.91 -8.99
C VAL A 58 -17.80 2.89 -9.92
N ILE A 59 -16.61 3.32 -9.52
CA ILE A 59 -15.72 4.10 -10.39
C ILE A 59 -14.91 3.11 -11.23
N MET A 60 -15.19 3.08 -12.53
CA MET A 60 -14.46 2.22 -13.45
C MET A 60 -13.00 2.69 -13.62
N PRO A 61 -12.01 1.77 -13.68
CA PRO A 61 -10.59 2.12 -13.58
C PRO A 61 -9.97 2.66 -14.89
N PHE A 62 -10.77 2.99 -15.90
CA PHE A 62 -10.32 3.19 -17.30
C PHE A 62 -10.71 4.54 -17.92
N ASN A 63 -11.03 5.56 -17.12
CA ASN A 63 -11.44 6.87 -17.61
C ASN A 63 -10.42 7.99 -17.30
N ALA A 64 -9.16 7.66 -17.00
CA ALA A 64 -8.09 8.65 -16.78
C ALA A 64 -7.86 9.50 -18.03
N LYS A 65 -7.57 10.78 -17.83
CA LYS A 65 -7.45 11.77 -18.91
C LYS A 65 -6.09 12.45 -18.87
N ALA A 66 -5.62 12.89 -20.03
CA ALA A 66 -4.44 13.74 -20.09
C ALA A 66 -4.69 15.04 -19.29
N GLY A 67 -3.74 15.40 -18.44
CA GLY A 67 -3.86 16.50 -17.48
C GLY A 67 -4.33 16.08 -16.08
N ASP A 68 -4.77 14.83 -15.90
CA ASP A 68 -4.95 14.27 -14.56
C ASP A 68 -3.59 14.15 -13.85
N VAL A 69 -3.66 14.05 -12.53
CA VAL A 69 -2.55 13.67 -11.66
C VAL A 69 -2.87 12.37 -10.94
N LEU A 70 -1.81 11.70 -10.49
CA LEU A 70 -1.89 10.45 -9.75
C LEU A 70 -1.65 10.72 -8.27
N ALA A 71 -2.60 10.34 -7.41
CA ALA A 71 -2.49 10.46 -5.96
C ALA A 71 -2.38 9.08 -5.28
N ILE A 72 -1.62 8.99 -4.20
CA ILE A 72 -1.55 7.80 -3.33
C ILE A 72 -1.68 8.19 -1.86
N ALA A 73 -2.48 7.42 -1.10
CA ALA A 73 -2.76 7.69 0.31
C ALA A 73 -2.00 6.80 1.29
N LYS A 74 -1.03 6.00 0.84
CA LYS A 74 -0.11 5.24 1.70
C LYS A 74 1.32 5.32 1.18
N PRO A 75 2.32 5.40 2.07
CA PRO A 75 3.72 5.37 1.67
C PRO A 75 4.18 3.95 1.26
N LEU A 76 5.25 3.90 0.50
CA LEU A 76 5.87 2.70 -0.06
C LEU A 76 7.01 2.17 0.80
N GLY A 77 7.46 0.95 0.52
CA GLY A 77 8.62 0.33 1.16
C GLY A 77 8.29 -0.65 2.27
N THR A 78 7.06 -1.17 2.31
CA THR A 78 6.62 -2.15 3.33
C THR A 78 7.49 -3.40 3.32
N GLN A 79 7.83 -3.94 2.13
CA GLN A 79 8.69 -5.11 2.01
C GLN A 79 10.08 -4.87 2.62
N VAL A 80 10.67 -3.70 2.37
CA VAL A 80 12.03 -3.39 2.83
C VAL A 80 12.07 -3.41 4.35
N ILE A 81 11.19 -2.63 5.00
CA ILE A 81 11.22 -2.51 6.46
C ILE A 81 10.84 -3.81 7.16
N VAL A 82 9.88 -4.59 6.64
CA VAL A 82 9.52 -5.91 7.19
C VAL A 82 10.72 -6.87 7.14
N ASN A 83 11.48 -6.88 6.03
CA ASN A 83 12.69 -7.71 5.92
C ASN A 83 13.78 -7.23 6.87
N VAL A 84 14.05 -5.92 6.92
CA VAL A 84 15.07 -5.34 7.82
C VAL A 84 14.76 -5.65 9.28
N TYR A 85 13.49 -5.47 9.69
CA TYR A 85 13.03 -5.82 11.02
C TYR A 85 13.22 -7.32 11.32
N HIS A 86 12.84 -8.19 10.38
CA HIS A 86 13.03 -9.64 10.54
C HIS A 86 14.52 -10.01 10.68
N TRP A 87 15.40 -9.43 9.87
CA TRP A 87 16.84 -9.67 9.95
C TRP A 87 17.42 -9.23 11.29
N MET A 88 16.97 -8.09 11.82
CA MET A 88 17.35 -7.61 13.14
C MET A 88 16.89 -8.57 14.24
N GLN A 89 15.60 -8.97 14.23
CA GLN A 89 15.02 -9.84 15.25
C GLN A 89 15.64 -11.24 15.29
N GLN A 90 16.02 -11.78 14.13
CA GLN A 90 16.65 -13.09 14.02
C GLN A 90 18.18 -13.04 14.04
N ASN A 91 18.77 -11.85 14.26
CA ASN A 91 20.22 -11.61 14.24
C ASN A 91 20.91 -12.17 12.99
N LEU A 92 20.29 -11.98 11.81
CA LEU A 92 20.82 -12.48 10.55
C LEU A 92 21.98 -11.60 10.07
N GLU A 93 22.98 -12.21 9.42
CA GLU A 93 24.16 -11.50 8.91
C GLU A 93 23.81 -10.32 7.99
N LYS A 94 22.71 -10.42 7.23
CA LYS A 94 22.21 -9.35 6.35
C LYS A 94 21.95 -8.04 7.11
N TYR A 95 21.59 -8.10 8.39
CA TYR A 95 21.38 -6.91 9.22
C TYR A 95 22.66 -6.07 9.38
N ASN A 96 23.85 -6.67 9.29
CA ASN A 96 25.12 -5.94 9.34
C ASN A 96 25.25 -4.88 8.24
N ARG A 97 24.54 -5.05 7.12
CA ARG A 97 24.51 -4.09 6.02
C ARG A 97 23.64 -2.87 6.31
N VAL A 98 22.72 -2.93 7.28
CA VAL A 98 21.74 -1.86 7.53
C VAL A 98 21.95 -1.18 8.89
N LYS A 99 22.58 -1.86 9.86
CA LYS A 99 22.80 -1.35 11.22
C LYS A 99 23.57 -0.02 11.33
N HIS A 100 24.26 0.40 10.27
CA HIS A 100 25.00 1.66 10.22
C HIS A 100 24.19 2.82 9.62
N VAL A 101 23.08 2.53 8.93
CA VAL A 101 22.19 3.54 8.35
C VAL A 101 20.92 3.76 9.16
N LEU A 102 20.43 2.74 9.86
CA LEU A 102 19.25 2.86 10.74
C LEU A 102 19.53 2.28 12.12
N SER A 103 19.08 3.02 13.14
CA SER A 103 19.12 2.54 14.52
C SER A 103 18.08 1.42 14.74
N PRO A 104 18.31 0.51 15.69
CA PRO A 104 17.31 -0.50 16.07
C PRO A 104 15.96 0.09 16.49
N GLU A 105 15.97 1.28 17.08
CA GLU A 105 14.77 1.98 17.52
C GLU A 105 13.97 2.52 16.33
N THR A 106 14.65 3.19 15.39
CA THR A 106 14.04 3.64 14.13
C THR A 106 13.44 2.47 13.36
N ILE A 107 14.14 1.33 13.28
CA ILE A 107 13.63 0.13 12.59
C ILE A 107 12.33 -0.37 13.25
N ARG A 108 12.26 -0.39 14.59
CA ARG A 108 11.03 -0.76 15.31
C ARG A 108 9.89 0.20 15.00
N THR A 109 10.13 1.50 15.13
CA THR A 109 9.12 2.53 14.89
C THR A 109 8.57 2.43 13.47
N VAL A 110 9.44 2.41 12.47
CA VAL A 110 9.04 2.37 11.07
C VAL A 110 8.36 1.05 10.72
N TYR A 111 8.77 -0.07 11.32
CA TYR A 111 8.08 -1.35 11.16
C TYR A 111 6.64 -1.28 11.68
N HIS A 112 6.41 -0.67 12.85
CA HIS A 112 5.07 -0.49 13.40
C HIS A 112 4.23 0.46 12.54
N LEU A 113 4.79 1.57 12.07
CA LEU A 113 4.11 2.47 11.12
C LEU A 113 3.72 1.74 9.83
N ALA A 114 4.60 0.90 9.29
CA ALA A 114 4.29 0.08 8.13
C ALA A 114 3.17 -0.93 8.43
N ALA A 115 3.21 -1.62 9.58
CA ALA A 115 2.15 -2.52 9.99
C ALA A 115 0.79 -1.81 10.13
N HIS A 116 0.76 -0.63 10.75
CA HIS A 116 -0.44 0.20 10.85
C HIS A 116 -0.95 0.66 9.47
N SER A 117 -0.05 1.10 8.60
CA SER A 117 -0.40 1.49 7.22
C SER A 117 -0.99 0.32 6.43
N MET A 118 -0.42 -0.88 6.54
CA MET A 118 -0.95 -2.09 5.89
C MET A 118 -2.32 -2.49 6.44
N ALA A 119 -2.53 -2.34 7.76
CA ALA A 119 -3.80 -2.67 8.41
C ALA A 119 -4.92 -1.67 8.10
N ARG A 120 -4.58 -0.40 7.86
CA ARG A 120 -5.55 0.66 7.54
C ARG A 120 -6.34 0.33 6.27
N LEU A 121 -7.65 0.45 6.33
CA LEU A 121 -8.52 0.23 5.17
C LEU A 121 -8.36 1.36 4.14
N ASN A 122 -8.47 1.02 2.85
CA ASN A 122 -8.56 2.03 1.78
C ASN A 122 -9.99 2.62 1.64
N ARG A 123 -10.85 2.44 2.67
CA ARG A 123 -12.27 2.78 2.61
C ARG A 123 -12.50 4.29 2.52
N GLY A 124 -11.83 5.10 3.35
CA GLY A 124 -11.97 6.55 3.29
C GLY A 124 -11.51 7.10 1.94
N ALA A 125 -10.39 6.61 1.41
CA ALA A 125 -9.93 6.94 0.07
C ALA A 125 -10.97 6.59 -1.01
N ALA A 126 -11.59 5.41 -0.95
CA ALA A 126 -12.65 5.01 -1.88
C ALA A 126 -13.91 5.90 -1.81
N VAL A 127 -14.31 6.34 -0.60
CA VAL A 127 -15.41 7.29 -0.42
C VAL A 127 -15.06 8.65 -1.04
N LEU A 128 -13.85 9.15 -0.78
CA LEU A 128 -13.39 10.43 -1.32
C LEU A 128 -13.20 10.40 -2.84
N MET A 129 -12.89 9.25 -3.44
CA MET A 129 -12.86 9.11 -4.90
C MET A 129 -14.19 9.52 -5.55
N HIS A 130 -15.33 9.18 -4.95
CA HIS A 130 -16.63 9.62 -5.46
C HIS A 130 -16.83 11.12 -5.26
N LYS A 131 -16.48 11.65 -4.08
CA LYS A 131 -16.62 13.07 -3.75
C LYS A 131 -15.87 13.97 -4.73
N TYR A 132 -14.66 13.58 -5.10
CA TYR A 132 -13.76 14.37 -5.95
C TYR A 132 -13.76 13.94 -7.42
N GLY A 133 -14.65 13.03 -7.82
CA GLY A 133 -14.83 12.65 -9.22
C GLY A 133 -13.60 11.95 -9.81
N ALA A 134 -13.03 10.97 -9.11
CA ALA A 134 -11.91 10.19 -9.60
C ALA A 134 -12.23 9.53 -10.94
N HIS A 135 -11.24 9.54 -11.83
CA HIS A 135 -11.33 8.97 -13.17
C HIS A 135 -10.92 7.48 -13.22
N GLY A 136 -10.37 6.97 -12.13
CA GLY A 136 -10.04 5.56 -11.95
C GLY A 136 -9.04 5.37 -10.80
N ALA A 137 -8.88 4.13 -10.34
CA ALA A 137 -7.83 3.79 -9.39
C ALA A 137 -7.40 2.33 -9.52
N THR A 138 -6.23 2.03 -8.96
CA THR A 138 -5.74 0.67 -8.69
C THR A 138 -5.09 0.64 -7.31
N ASP A 139 -5.12 -0.49 -6.62
CA ASP A 139 -4.35 -0.69 -5.38
C ASP A 139 -2.88 -0.98 -5.71
N VAL A 140 -1.96 -0.52 -4.87
CA VAL A 140 -0.53 -0.86 -4.98
C VAL A 140 -0.20 -2.03 -4.06
N THR A 141 0.02 -3.22 -4.64
CA THR A 141 0.35 -4.43 -3.88
C THR A 141 1.58 -5.14 -4.48
N GLY A 142 1.46 -6.42 -4.86
CA GLY A 142 2.59 -7.31 -5.10
C GLY A 142 3.51 -6.94 -6.27
N PHE A 143 3.02 -6.12 -7.21
CA PHE A 143 3.81 -5.70 -8.38
C PHE A 143 4.56 -4.37 -8.17
N GLY A 144 4.33 -3.70 -7.04
CA GLY A 144 4.87 -2.37 -6.76
C GLY A 144 4.17 -1.27 -7.57
N ILE A 145 4.42 -0.02 -7.19
CA ILE A 145 3.71 1.14 -7.74
C ILE A 145 3.76 1.22 -9.27
N LEU A 146 4.92 0.94 -9.89
CA LEU A 146 5.08 0.99 -11.33
C LEU A 146 4.31 -0.14 -12.03
N GLY A 147 4.33 -1.35 -11.47
CA GLY A 147 3.63 -2.49 -12.05
C GLY A 147 2.11 -2.31 -12.03
N HIS A 148 1.57 -1.79 -10.91
CA HIS A 148 0.15 -1.49 -10.80
C HIS A 148 -0.25 -0.28 -11.67
N ALA A 149 0.56 0.78 -11.71
CA ALA A 149 0.34 1.90 -12.61
C ALA A 149 0.31 1.47 -14.08
N ASP A 150 1.22 0.60 -14.50
CA ASP A 150 1.28 0.09 -15.87
C ASP A 150 0.05 -0.77 -16.23
N ASN A 151 -0.41 -1.61 -15.30
CA ASN A 151 -1.65 -2.36 -15.47
C ASN A 151 -2.87 -1.45 -15.61
N MET A 152 -2.94 -0.37 -14.81
CA MET A 152 -4.01 0.61 -14.92
C MET A 152 -3.91 1.41 -16.23
N ALA A 153 -2.72 1.84 -16.65
CA ALA A 153 -2.52 2.56 -17.91
C ALA A 153 -3.00 1.74 -19.12
N LYS A 154 -2.69 0.43 -19.14
CA LYS A 154 -3.07 -0.49 -20.24
C LYS A 154 -4.56 -0.61 -20.49
N VAL A 155 -5.40 -0.43 -19.47
CA VAL A 155 -6.86 -0.57 -19.59
C VAL A 155 -7.57 0.74 -19.92
N GLN A 156 -6.86 1.88 -19.98
CA GLN A 156 -7.47 3.18 -20.25
C GLN A 156 -8.13 3.22 -21.63
N LYS A 157 -9.30 3.87 -21.71
CA LYS A 157 -9.97 4.12 -23.00
C LYS A 157 -9.17 5.09 -23.85
N ASP A 158 -8.75 6.19 -23.25
CA ASP A 158 -7.97 7.22 -23.91
C ASP A 158 -6.52 6.78 -24.09
N GLU A 159 -5.83 7.37 -25.06
CA GLU A 159 -4.41 7.17 -25.31
C GLU A 159 -3.61 8.03 -24.34
N VAL A 160 -3.49 7.55 -23.11
CA VAL A 160 -2.78 8.22 -22.02
C VAL A 160 -1.68 7.35 -21.43
N SER A 161 -0.62 7.97 -20.95
CA SER A 161 0.46 7.32 -20.20
C SER A 161 0.65 7.96 -18.84
N PHE A 162 1.11 7.15 -17.89
CA PHE A 162 1.31 7.54 -16.49
C PHE A 162 2.79 7.78 -16.20
N ILE A 163 3.12 8.96 -15.68
CA ILE A 163 4.48 9.35 -15.35
C ILE A 163 4.58 9.54 -13.85
N ILE A 164 5.29 8.66 -13.16
CA ILE A 164 5.52 8.76 -11.71
C ILE A 164 6.80 9.57 -11.48
N HIS A 165 6.65 10.76 -10.92
CA HIS A 165 7.76 11.67 -10.60
C HIS A 165 8.16 11.63 -9.12
N THR A 166 7.32 11.09 -8.24
CA THR A 166 7.57 11.10 -6.80
C THR A 166 7.21 9.79 -6.12
N LEU A 167 8.10 9.29 -5.26
CA LEU A 167 7.84 8.14 -4.40
C LEU A 167 7.77 8.56 -2.93
N PRO A 168 6.59 8.54 -2.30
CA PRO A 168 6.48 8.65 -0.85
C PRO A 168 6.92 7.32 -0.24
N VAL A 169 7.94 7.34 0.61
CA VAL A 169 8.49 6.15 1.27
C VAL A 169 8.48 6.37 2.78
N PHE A 170 8.37 5.30 3.55
CA PHE A 170 8.58 5.42 4.99
C PHE A 170 9.97 5.99 5.31
N HIS A 171 10.05 6.78 6.38
CA HIS A 171 11.29 7.42 6.83
C HIS A 171 12.47 6.43 6.89
N GLY A 172 13.60 6.80 6.30
CA GLY A 172 14.82 6.00 6.30
C GLY A 172 14.78 4.72 5.45
N VAL A 173 13.63 4.36 4.86
CA VAL A 173 13.48 3.11 4.10
C VAL A 173 14.21 3.14 2.76
N ALA A 174 14.30 4.30 2.10
CA ALA A 174 15.09 4.43 0.87
C ALA A 174 16.58 4.14 1.12
N VAL A 175 17.14 4.70 2.19
CA VAL A 175 18.54 4.49 2.58
C VAL A 175 18.77 3.03 3.01
N ALA A 176 17.85 2.46 3.79
CA ALA A 176 17.90 1.04 4.14
C ALA A 176 17.82 0.13 2.92
N ALA A 177 16.99 0.46 1.92
CA ALA A 177 16.87 -0.31 0.70
C ALA A 177 18.19 -0.32 -0.08
N GLU A 178 18.85 0.83 -0.21
CA GLU A 178 20.15 0.94 -0.85
C GLU A 178 21.21 0.10 -0.10
N ALA A 179 21.32 0.28 1.21
CA ALA A 179 22.27 -0.45 2.05
C ALA A 179 22.02 -1.97 2.05
N ALA A 180 20.76 -2.40 1.97
CA ALA A 180 20.37 -3.81 1.87
C ALA A 180 20.58 -4.41 0.46
N GLY A 181 20.82 -3.59 -0.57
CA GLY A 181 20.87 -4.02 -1.97
C GLY A 181 19.48 -4.24 -2.61
N PHE A 182 18.42 -3.68 -2.03
CA PHE A 182 17.05 -3.74 -2.51
C PHE A 182 16.76 -2.67 -3.57
N SER A 183 17.34 -2.83 -4.76
CA SER A 183 17.18 -1.89 -5.87
C SER A 183 15.75 -1.76 -6.42
N ARG A 184 14.83 -2.68 -6.08
CA ARG A 184 13.45 -2.71 -6.63
C ARG A 184 12.59 -1.56 -6.13
N LEU A 185 12.83 -1.03 -4.92
CA LEU A 185 12.06 0.09 -4.36
C LEU A 185 12.18 1.34 -5.24
N LEU A 186 13.42 1.76 -5.52
CA LEU A 186 13.70 2.93 -6.35
C LEU A 186 13.36 2.72 -7.83
N LYS A 187 13.15 1.46 -8.25
CA LYS A 187 12.65 1.10 -9.57
C LYS A 187 11.12 0.97 -9.61
N GLY A 188 10.40 1.30 -8.53
CA GLY A 188 8.95 1.23 -8.45
C GLY A 188 8.37 -0.19 -8.53
N THR A 189 9.21 -1.22 -8.43
CA THR A 189 8.84 -2.64 -8.60
C THR A 189 8.99 -3.45 -7.31
N SER A 190 9.23 -2.80 -6.18
CA SER A 190 9.20 -3.45 -4.87
C SER A 190 7.78 -3.90 -4.56
N PRO A 191 7.57 -5.19 -4.23
CA PRO A 191 6.29 -5.64 -3.70
C PRO A 191 5.86 -4.82 -2.49
N GLU A 192 4.59 -4.46 -2.48
CA GLU A 192 3.89 -3.91 -1.33
C GLU A 192 2.83 -4.91 -0.86
N THR A 193 2.43 -4.82 0.41
CA THR A 193 1.31 -5.61 0.95
C THR A 193 0.26 -4.63 1.46
N SER A 194 -0.99 -4.74 1.02
CA SER A 194 -2.07 -3.82 1.43
C SER A 194 -1.70 -2.34 1.30
N GLY A 195 -1.07 -1.96 0.18
CA GLY A 195 -0.70 -0.58 -0.08
C GLY A 195 -1.90 0.31 -0.41
N GLY A 196 -1.60 1.58 -0.73
CA GLY A 196 -2.62 2.59 -0.98
C GLY A 196 -3.26 2.44 -2.35
N LEU A 197 -4.38 3.16 -2.54
CA LEU A 197 -4.95 3.37 -3.86
C LEU A 197 -4.11 4.39 -4.63
N LEU A 198 -3.68 4.06 -5.84
CA LEU A 198 -3.16 4.98 -6.85
C LEU A 198 -4.35 5.47 -7.68
N ILE A 199 -4.69 6.75 -7.53
CA ILE A 199 -5.95 7.33 -8.01
C ILE A 199 -5.66 8.40 -9.07
N ALA A 200 -6.33 8.34 -10.22
CA ALA A 200 -6.30 9.38 -11.25
C ALA A 200 -7.41 10.42 -11.01
N LEU A 201 -7.03 11.68 -10.86
CA LEU A 201 -7.92 12.81 -10.54
C LEU A 201 -7.47 14.06 -11.30
N ALA A 202 -8.40 14.99 -11.57
CA ALA A 202 -8.03 16.34 -11.99
C ALA A 202 -7.15 17.01 -10.92
N GLN A 203 -6.21 17.85 -11.33
CA GLN A 203 -5.20 18.42 -10.42
C GLN A 203 -5.79 19.11 -9.17
N GLU A 204 -6.79 19.98 -9.35
CA GLU A 204 -7.45 20.67 -8.24
C GLU A 204 -8.19 19.70 -7.30
N ALA A 205 -8.84 18.69 -7.88
CA ALA A 205 -9.55 17.65 -7.14
C ALA A 205 -8.58 16.74 -6.36
N ALA A 206 -7.41 16.45 -6.91
CA ALA A 206 -6.36 15.69 -6.24
C ALA A 206 -5.77 16.44 -5.05
N MET A 207 -5.60 17.77 -5.15
CA MET A 207 -5.16 18.58 -4.02
C MET A 207 -6.19 18.54 -2.88
N ALA A 208 -7.46 18.76 -3.20
CA ALA A 208 -8.54 18.69 -2.21
C ALA A 208 -8.70 17.29 -1.61
N PHE A 209 -8.55 16.23 -2.42
CA PHE A 209 -8.51 14.85 -1.96
C PHE A 209 -7.38 14.62 -0.95
N CYS A 210 -6.17 15.09 -1.24
CA CYS A 210 -5.02 14.89 -0.36
C CYS A 210 -5.20 15.62 0.98
N GLU A 211 -5.77 16.82 0.96
CA GLU A 211 -6.06 17.58 2.17
C GLU A 211 -7.13 16.89 3.04
N GLU A 212 -8.24 16.45 2.44
CA GLU A 212 -9.34 15.86 3.20
C GLU A 212 -9.01 14.46 3.73
N ILE A 213 -8.27 13.64 2.98
CA ILE A 213 -7.84 12.33 3.50
C ILE A 213 -6.87 12.47 4.67
N GLU A 214 -5.99 13.48 4.64
CA GLU A 214 -5.09 13.77 5.75
C GLU A 214 -5.84 14.27 6.99
N GLN A 215 -6.84 15.14 6.79
CA GLN A 215 -7.69 15.63 7.88
C GLN A 215 -8.56 14.53 8.49
N SER A 216 -9.11 13.63 7.67
CA SER A 216 -10.05 12.59 8.12
C SER A 216 -9.36 11.34 8.68
N GLU A 217 -8.23 10.93 8.11
CA GLU A 217 -7.52 9.71 8.52
C GLU A 217 -6.21 9.99 9.28
N GLY A 218 -5.83 11.26 9.46
CA GLY A 218 -4.63 11.63 10.21
C GLY A 218 -3.33 11.20 9.52
N GLN A 219 -3.38 10.90 8.23
CA GLN A 219 -2.28 10.36 7.42
C GLN A 219 -2.20 11.07 6.07
N PRO A 220 -1.01 11.53 5.67
CA PRO A 220 -0.86 12.26 4.42
C PRO A 220 -1.15 11.39 3.20
N ALA A 221 -1.54 12.06 2.12
CA ALA A 221 -1.51 11.56 0.77
C ALA A 221 -0.61 12.42 -0.10
N TRP A 222 -0.17 11.85 -1.23
CA TRP A 222 0.80 12.49 -2.10
C TRP A 222 0.35 12.45 -3.54
N ILE A 223 0.52 13.55 -4.25
CA ILE A 223 0.53 13.57 -5.70
C ILE A 223 1.90 13.03 -6.16
N VAL A 224 1.87 11.89 -6.84
CA VAL A 224 3.05 11.09 -7.19
C VAL A 224 3.37 11.08 -8.67
N GLY A 225 2.44 11.52 -9.51
CA GLY A 225 2.61 11.47 -10.95
C GLY A 225 1.61 12.31 -11.72
N THR A 226 1.80 12.33 -13.04
CA THR A 226 0.93 12.97 -14.02
C THR A 226 0.41 11.94 -15.02
N VAL A 227 -0.70 12.29 -15.66
CA VAL A 227 -1.28 11.57 -16.80
C VAL A 227 -1.11 12.44 -18.03
N GLU A 228 -0.42 11.93 -19.04
CA GLU A 228 -0.12 12.65 -20.29
C GLU A 228 -0.72 11.89 -21.47
N VAL A 229 -0.83 12.53 -22.65
CA VAL A 229 -1.13 11.81 -23.89
C VAL A 229 0.00 10.81 -24.16
N GLY A 230 -0.35 9.56 -24.45
CA GLY A 230 0.63 8.49 -24.57
C GLY A 230 0.05 7.16 -25.05
N ASP A 231 0.82 6.09 -24.91
CA ASP A 231 0.60 4.78 -25.52
C ASP A 231 0.09 3.72 -24.53
N ARG A 232 -0.63 4.14 -23.47
CA ARG A 232 -1.17 3.25 -22.43
C ARG A 232 -0.09 2.51 -21.64
N THR A 233 0.98 3.24 -21.31
CA THR A 233 2.13 2.75 -20.53
C THR A 233 2.30 3.54 -19.24
N ALA A 234 3.00 2.94 -18.26
CA ALA A 234 3.50 3.69 -17.11
C ALA A 234 5.03 3.69 -17.06
N ARG A 235 5.62 4.82 -16.66
CA ARG A 235 7.06 4.97 -16.48
C ARG A 235 7.40 5.82 -15.27
N LEU A 236 8.61 5.62 -14.75
CA LEU A 236 9.20 6.56 -13.79
C LEU A 236 9.83 7.73 -14.53
N GLU A 237 9.78 8.90 -13.93
CA GLU A 237 10.59 10.04 -14.37
C GLU A 237 12.08 9.78 -14.11
N GLN A 238 12.96 10.35 -14.96
CA GLN A 238 14.41 10.18 -14.82
C GLN A 238 14.94 10.72 -13.48
N ASN A 239 14.40 11.86 -13.03
CA ASN A 239 14.78 12.53 -11.80
C ASN A 239 13.75 12.27 -10.70
N LEU A 240 13.60 11.01 -10.33
CA LEU A 240 12.61 10.58 -9.34
C LEU A 240 12.85 11.25 -7.98
N LYS A 241 11.85 12.00 -7.49
CA LYS A 241 11.88 12.62 -6.17
C LYS A 241 11.46 11.60 -5.12
N ILE A 242 12.30 11.39 -4.11
CA ILE A 242 11.94 10.60 -2.93
C ILE A 242 11.44 11.55 -1.85
N VAL A 243 10.26 11.27 -1.31
CA VAL A 243 9.67 12.03 -0.20
C VAL A 243 9.53 11.07 0.98
N GLU A 244 10.05 11.46 2.13
CA GLU A 244 9.86 10.69 3.35
C GLU A 244 8.50 10.99 3.98
N ALA A 245 7.77 9.94 4.31
CA ALA A 245 6.55 10.04 5.08
C ALA A 245 6.87 10.39 6.55
N PRO A 246 5.94 11.05 7.26
CA PRO A 246 6.13 11.43 8.65
C PRO A 246 6.52 10.25 9.55
N GLU A 247 7.40 10.50 10.52
CA GLU A 247 7.86 9.52 11.51
C GLU A 247 6.82 9.22 12.61
N SER A 248 5.66 9.88 12.55
CA SER A 248 4.57 9.68 13.50
C SER A 248 3.23 9.77 12.78
N LEU A 249 2.26 9.02 13.30
CA LEU A 249 0.88 9.15 12.86
C LEU A 249 0.27 10.34 13.60
N ASN A 250 -0.36 11.28 12.87
CA ASN A 250 -1.21 12.29 13.48
C ASN A 250 -2.55 11.64 13.85
N ILE A 251 -2.54 10.75 14.84
CA ILE A 251 -3.78 10.19 15.39
C ILE A 251 -4.42 11.30 16.22
N ASN A 252 -5.26 12.11 15.58
CA ASN A 252 -6.21 12.92 16.34
C ASN A 252 -7.19 11.95 17.01
N SER A 253 -6.90 11.67 18.28
CA SER A 253 -7.73 11.13 19.37
C SER A 253 -8.98 10.33 19.01
#